data_AF-A0A7S2V884-F1
#
_entry.id   AF-A0A7S2V884-F1
#
_cell.length_a   1.000
_cell.length_b   1.000
_cell.length_c   1.000
_cell.angle_alpha   90.00
_cell.angle_beta   90.00
_cell.angle_gamma   90.00
#
_symmetry.space_group_name_H-M   'P 1'
#
loop_
_entity.id
_entity.type
_entity.pdbx_description
1 polymer ?
#
loop_
_entity_poly.entity_id
_entity_poly.type
_entity_poly.pdbx_seq_one_letter_code
_entity_poly.pdbx_strand_id
1 'polypeptide(L)'
;KSLDYLGLEQIDLVALHGVNLPNQLEWSVKEGGCLDILKEYQQKGRIRFIGFSTHADTPLIVETINTGRFDYVNLHYHFCGSYTSSGTGVENMGNLDAVKAANALDMGVFCISAADKGGMVYNPSMPLLKTCLRGNVT
;
A
#
# COMPACT_ATOMS: atom_id res chain seq x y z
N LYS A 1 -18.29 -7.66 -11.80
CA LYS A 1 -18.82 -6.46 -11.11
C LYS A 1 -17.94 -5.23 -11.30
N SER A 2 -16.71 -5.15 -10.77
CA SER A 2 -15.89 -3.93 -10.92
C SER A 2 -15.59 -3.56 -12.37
N LEU A 3 -15.21 -4.54 -13.21
CA LEU A 3 -15.00 -4.33 -14.65
C LEU A 3 -16.27 -3.80 -15.34
N ASP A 4 -17.42 -4.41 -15.04
CA ASP A 4 -18.71 -3.99 -15.60
C ASP A 4 -19.11 -2.58 -15.16
N TYR A 5 -18.90 -2.24 -13.88
CA TYR A 5 -19.19 -0.91 -13.34
C TYR A 5 -18.29 0.18 -13.93
N LEU A 6 -17.04 -0.16 -14.24
CA LEU A 6 -16.09 0.77 -14.85
C LEU A 6 -16.21 0.80 -16.39
N GLY A 7 -16.98 -0.12 -16.99
CA GLY A 7 -17.03 -0.28 -18.45
C GLY A 7 -15.68 -0.69 -19.05
N LEU A 8 -14.88 -1.45 -18.29
CA LEU A 8 -13.52 -1.86 -18.67
C LEU A 8 -13.45 -3.35 -18.94
N GLU A 9 -12.64 -3.73 -19.92
CA GLU A 9 -12.29 -5.13 -20.17
C GLU A 9 -11.09 -5.57 -19.32
N GLN A 10 -10.21 -4.64 -18.97
CA GLN A 10 -8.97 -4.83 -18.23
C GLN A 10 -8.79 -3.77 -17.15
N ILE A 11 -8.17 -4.15 -16.02
CA ILE A 11 -7.70 -3.22 -14.98
C ILE A 11 -6.16 -3.31 -14.89
N ASP A 12 -5.47 -2.17 -14.90
CA ASP A 12 -4.00 -2.17 -14.76
C ASP A 12 -3.56 -2.63 -13.36
N LEU A 13 -4.16 -2.06 -12.31
CA LEU A 13 -3.78 -2.32 -10.91
C LEU A 13 -4.97 -2.85 -10.12
N VAL A 14 -4.88 -4.10 -9.64
CA VAL A 14 -5.85 -4.68 -8.68
C VAL A 14 -5.13 -4.96 -7.37
N ALA A 15 -5.74 -4.62 -6.24
CA ALA A 15 -5.16 -4.89 -4.92
C ALA A 15 -6.10 -5.72 -4.06
N LEU A 16 -5.56 -6.70 -3.33
CA LEU A 16 -6.24 -7.27 -2.17
C LEU A 16 -6.31 -6.21 -1.07
N HIS A 17 -7.52 -5.83 -0.67
CA HIS A 17 -7.71 -4.76 0.28
C HIS A 17 -7.67 -5.27 1.72
N GLY A 18 -6.77 -4.70 2.54
CA GLY A 18 -6.77 -4.88 3.99
C GLY A 18 -6.17 -6.19 4.46
N VAL A 19 -4.96 -6.52 3.99
CA VAL A 19 -4.15 -7.63 4.55
C VAL A 19 -3.55 -7.15 5.88
N ASN A 20 -4.38 -7.11 6.93
CA ASN A 20 -4.09 -6.48 8.22
C ASN A 20 -3.73 -7.48 9.32
N LEU A 21 -4.09 -8.75 9.15
CA LEU A 21 -3.96 -9.81 10.15
C LEU A 21 -3.34 -11.08 9.52
N PRO A 22 -2.64 -11.93 10.31
CA PRO A 22 -1.98 -13.13 9.79
C PRO A 22 -2.92 -14.10 9.06
N ASN A 23 -4.15 -14.28 9.56
CA ASN A 23 -5.14 -15.13 8.90
C ASN A 23 -5.60 -14.56 7.54
N GLN A 24 -5.59 -13.23 7.37
CA GLN A 24 -5.90 -12.59 6.10
C GLN A 24 -4.76 -12.79 5.09
N LEU A 25 -3.50 -12.74 5.54
CA LEU A 25 -2.35 -13.11 4.74
C LEU A 25 -2.48 -14.58 4.30
N GLU A 26 -2.68 -15.49 5.24
CA GLU A 26 -2.84 -16.93 4.97
C GLU A 26 -3.94 -17.19 3.93
N TRP A 27 -5.13 -16.62 4.09
CA TRP A 27 -6.22 -16.78 3.12
C TRP A 27 -5.91 -16.18 1.75
N SER A 28 -5.11 -15.12 1.72
CA SER A 28 -4.71 -14.46 0.48
C SER A 28 -3.74 -15.32 -0.32
N VAL A 29 -2.78 -15.97 0.33
CA VAL A 29 -1.63 -16.62 -0.32
C VAL A 29 -1.60 -18.15 -0.23
N LYS A 30 -2.55 -18.80 0.45
CA LYS A 30 -2.68 -20.26 0.39
C LYS A 30 -3.05 -20.73 -1.02
N GLU A 31 -2.79 -22.00 -1.31
CA GLU A 31 -3.23 -22.64 -2.55
C GLU A 31 -4.77 -22.57 -2.69
N GLY A 32 -5.24 -22.15 -3.87
CA GLY A 32 -6.65 -21.86 -4.12
C GLY A 32 -7.16 -20.60 -3.40
N GLY A 33 -6.26 -19.79 -2.83
CA GLY A 33 -6.58 -18.56 -2.13
C GLY A 33 -6.93 -17.40 -3.06
N CYS A 34 -7.16 -16.22 -2.49
CA CYS A 34 -7.60 -15.05 -3.24
C CYS A 34 -6.61 -14.66 -4.36
N LEU A 35 -5.30 -14.77 -4.10
CA LEU A 35 -4.28 -14.40 -5.07
C LEU A 35 -4.25 -15.33 -6.28
N ASP A 36 -4.50 -16.63 -6.11
CA ASP A 36 -4.53 -17.58 -7.22
C ASP A 36 -5.66 -17.25 -8.19
N ILE A 37 -6.83 -16.91 -7.65
CA ILE A 37 -7.95 -16.43 -8.48
C ILE A 37 -7.56 -15.16 -9.23
N LEU A 38 -6.93 -14.17 -8.58
CA LEU A 38 -6.47 -12.97 -9.29
C LEU A 38 -5.44 -13.30 -10.37
N LYS A 39 -4.53 -14.26 -10.13
CA LYS A 39 -3.54 -14.72 -11.11
C LYS A 39 -4.21 -15.38 -12.33
N GLU A 40 -5.31 -16.10 -12.17
CA GLU A 40 -6.09 -16.59 -13.32
C GLU A 40 -6.64 -15.45 -14.19
N TYR A 41 -7.13 -14.36 -13.56
CA TYR A 41 -7.60 -13.19 -14.30
C TYR A 41 -6.43 -12.44 -14.96
N GLN A 42 -5.26 -12.41 -14.33
CA GLN A 42 -4.03 -11.88 -14.92
C GLN A 42 -3.61 -12.69 -16.16
N GLN A 43 -3.62 -14.02 -16.08
CA GLN A 43 -3.34 -14.92 -17.22
C GLN A 43 -4.33 -14.74 -18.38
N LYS A 44 -5.59 -14.42 -18.08
CA LYS A 44 -6.63 -14.10 -19.07
C LYS A 44 -6.52 -12.67 -19.63
N GLY A 45 -5.51 -11.91 -19.24
CA GLY A 45 -5.30 -10.52 -19.68
C GLY A 45 -6.27 -9.51 -19.07
N ARG A 46 -7.07 -9.89 -18.07
CA ARG A 46 -8.08 -9.01 -17.43
C ARG A 46 -7.49 -8.12 -16.34
N ILE A 47 -6.30 -8.46 -15.83
CA ILE A 47 -5.55 -7.71 -14.82
C ILE A 47 -4.09 -7.63 -15.29
N ARG A 48 -3.42 -6.47 -15.13
CA ARG A 48 -1.98 -6.37 -15.46
C ARG A 48 -1.09 -6.59 -14.26
N PHE A 49 -1.38 -5.98 -13.12
CA PHE A 49 -0.60 -6.09 -11.90
C PHE A 49 -1.51 -6.31 -10.68
N ILE A 50 -1.04 -7.16 -9.77
CA ILE A 50 -1.74 -7.55 -8.54
C ILE A 50 -0.92 -7.12 -7.35
N GLY A 51 -1.52 -6.32 -6.48
CA GLY A 51 -0.91 -5.85 -5.24
C GLY A 51 -1.75 -6.11 -4.02
N PHE A 52 -1.41 -5.43 -2.93
CA PHE A 52 -2.21 -5.40 -1.72
C PHE A 52 -2.16 -4.03 -1.03
N SER A 53 -3.16 -3.75 -0.20
CA SER A 53 -3.16 -2.61 0.72
C SER A 53 -3.27 -3.11 2.16
N THR A 54 -2.72 -2.35 3.09
CA THR A 54 -2.62 -2.81 4.48
C THR A 54 -2.54 -1.65 5.48
N HIS A 55 -3.05 -1.92 6.67
CA HIS A 55 -2.80 -1.18 7.91
C HIS A 55 -2.11 -2.06 8.95
N ALA A 56 -1.55 -3.22 8.58
CA ALA A 56 -0.87 -4.11 9.52
C ALA A 56 0.30 -3.43 10.24
N ASP A 57 0.87 -4.14 11.21
CA ASP A 57 2.17 -3.80 11.76
C ASP A 57 3.28 -4.17 10.76
N THR A 58 4.40 -3.46 10.83
CA THR A 58 5.51 -3.61 9.88
C THR A 58 5.98 -5.06 9.71
N PRO A 59 6.10 -5.91 10.75
CA PRO A 59 6.49 -7.31 10.59
C PRO A 59 5.58 -8.09 9.63
N LEU A 60 4.25 -7.98 9.77
CA LEU A 60 3.33 -8.68 8.88
C LEU A 60 3.34 -8.10 7.46
N ILE A 61 3.58 -6.79 7.30
CA ILE A 61 3.75 -6.17 5.98
C ILE A 61 4.99 -6.75 5.29
N VAL A 62 6.12 -6.83 6.01
CA VAL A 62 7.38 -7.40 5.50
C VAL A 62 7.20 -8.89 5.18
N GLU A 63 6.51 -9.65 6.03
CA GLU A 63 6.16 -11.04 5.75
C GLU A 63 5.34 -11.17 4.46
N THR A 64 4.32 -10.32 4.29
CA THR A 64 3.48 -10.31 3.08
C THR A 64 4.31 -10.00 1.82
N ILE A 65 5.21 -9.01 1.89
CA ILE A 65 6.12 -8.65 0.79
C ILE A 65 7.04 -9.84 0.45
N ASN A 66 7.62 -10.47 1.48
CA ASN A 66 8.57 -11.58 1.33
C ASN A 66 7.95 -12.87 0.79
N THR A 67 6.63 -12.95 0.68
CA THR A 67 6.00 -14.00 -0.13
C THR A 67 6.45 -13.96 -1.59
N GLY A 68 6.85 -12.77 -2.10
CA GLY A 68 7.27 -12.56 -3.48
C GLY A 68 6.15 -12.76 -4.50
N ARG A 69 4.88 -12.76 -4.07
CA ARG A 69 3.74 -13.10 -4.93
C ARG A 69 2.97 -11.89 -5.48
N PHE A 70 3.32 -10.68 -5.04
CA PHE A 70 2.64 -9.43 -5.39
C PHE A 70 3.56 -8.50 -6.19
N ASP A 71 2.95 -7.74 -7.10
CA ASP A 71 3.63 -6.81 -8.00
C ASP A 71 3.82 -5.41 -7.35
N TYR A 72 2.90 -5.00 -6.45
CA TYR A 72 2.99 -3.70 -5.75
C TYR A 72 2.25 -3.68 -4.40
N VAL A 73 2.58 -2.70 -3.54
CA VAL A 73 1.95 -2.50 -2.23
C VAL A 73 1.52 -1.04 -2.04
N ASN A 74 0.33 -0.85 -1.47
CA ASN A 74 -0.16 0.46 -1.03
C ASN A 74 0.18 0.67 0.46
N LEU A 75 1.04 1.64 0.77
CA LEU A 75 1.53 1.93 2.12
C LEU A 75 1.27 3.37 2.56
N HIS A 76 1.21 3.60 3.86
CA HIS A 76 1.21 4.94 4.45
C HIS A 76 2.62 5.32 4.88
N TYR A 77 3.43 5.80 3.94
CA TYR A 77 4.81 6.23 4.17
C TYR A 77 5.05 7.61 3.57
N HIS A 78 5.27 8.62 4.41
CA HIS A 78 5.40 10.03 4.01
C HIS A 78 6.47 10.73 4.86
N PHE A 79 6.91 11.90 4.40
CA PHE A 79 7.91 12.71 5.11
C PHE A 79 7.45 13.13 6.52
N CYS A 80 6.21 13.63 6.66
CA CYS A 80 5.65 14.10 7.93
C CYS A 80 4.84 13.03 8.69
N GLY A 81 4.90 11.76 8.27
CA GLY A 81 4.16 10.69 8.93
C GLY A 81 4.33 9.33 8.27
N SER A 82 4.45 8.29 9.09
CA SER A 82 4.33 6.90 8.64
C SER A 82 3.34 6.18 9.55
N TYR A 83 2.37 5.50 8.95
CA TYR A 83 1.25 4.89 9.69
C TYR A 83 1.18 3.37 9.48
N THR A 84 1.02 2.66 10.59
CA THR A 84 0.74 1.23 10.72
C THR A 84 -0.32 1.04 11.80
N SER A 85 -0.81 -0.19 12.02
CA SER A 85 -1.75 -0.48 13.14
C SER A 85 -1.17 -0.13 14.50
N SER A 86 0.16 -0.11 14.61
CA SER A 86 0.91 0.35 15.80
C SER A 86 0.95 1.88 15.98
N GLY A 87 0.27 2.65 15.11
CA GLY A 87 0.08 4.10 15.24
C GLY A 87 0.92 4.95 14.29
N THR A 88 0.87 6.26 14.50
CA THR A 88 1.75 7.26 13.86
C THR A 88 2.78 7.74 14.88
N GLY A 89 4.06 7.48 14.71
CA GLY A 89 5.07 7.97 15.65
C GLY A 89 6.47 7.98 15.07
N VAL A 90 7.33 8.84 15.63
CA VAL A 90 8.75 8.92 15.28
C VAL A 90 9.55 7.77 15.90
N GLU A 91 9.01 7.15 16.95
CA GLU A 91 9.62 6.02 17.69
C GLU A 91 9.37 4.66 17.00
N ASN A 92 8.22 4.52 16.34
CA ASN A 92 7.93 3.37 15.50
C ASN A 92 8.25 3.79 14.06
N MET A 93 9.36 3.29 13.52
CA MET A 93 9.85 3.56 12.15
C MET A 93 8.87 3.28 10.99
N GLY A 94 7.62 2.94 11.31
CA GLY A 94 6.49 2.83 10.42
C GLY A 94 6.80 1.86 9.29
N ASN A 95 6.64 2.33 8.06
CA ASN A 95 6.75 1.51 6.86
C ASN A 95 8.15 1.53 6.24
N LEU A 96 9.18 2.12 6.85
CA LEU A 96 10.50 2.19 6.20
C LEU A 96 11.04 0.79 5.88
N ASP A 97 10.93 -0.16 6.81
CA ASP A 97 11.44 -1.52 6.56
C ASP A 97 10.58 -2.28 5.54
N ALA A 98 9.28 -2.00 5.47
CA ALA A 98 8.43 -2.49 4.38
C ALA A 98 8.84 -1.90 3.01
N VAL A 99 9.16 -0.60 2.95
CA VAL A 99 9.67 0.04 1.71
C VAL A 99 11.01 -0.57 1.29
N LYS A 100 11.92 -0.81 2.23
CA LYS A 100 13.20 -1.50 1.93
C LYS A 100 12.97 -2.92 1.43
N ALA A 101 12.08 -3.67 2.06
CA ALA A 101 11.73 -5.02 1.64
C ALA A 101 11.14 -5.04 0.22
N ALA A 102 10.20 -4.13 -0.08
CA ALA A 102 9.61 -3.99 -1.41
C ALA A 102 10.69 -3.66 -2.45
N ASN A 103 11.56 -2.68 -2.16
CA ASN A 103 12.67 -2.31 -3.04
C ASN A 103 13.65 -3.48 -3.28
N ALA A 104 13.91 -4.32 -2.27
CA ALA A 104 14.78 -5.49 -2.41
C ALA A 104 14.21 -6.56 -3.37
N LEU A 105 12.90 -6.54 -3.63
CA LEU A 105 12.21 -7.46 -4.54
C LEU A 105 11.76 -6.79 -5.85
N ASP A 106 12.21 -5.57 -6.14
CA ASP A 106 11.75 -4.76 -7.29
C ASP A 106 10.21 -4.57 -7.32
N MET A 107 9.61 -4.52 -6.14
CA MET A 107 8.17 -4.39 -5.96
C MET A 107 7.76 -2.92 -5.94
N GLY A 108 6.70 -2.57 -6.68
CA GLY A 108 6.17 -1.21 -6.70
C GLY A 108 5.63 -0.77 -5.32
N VAL A 109 5.87 0.48 -4.93
CA VAL A 109 5.30 1.07 -3.71
C VAL A 109 4.44 2.27 -4.07
N PHE A 110 3.17 2.25 -3.67
CA PHE A 110 2.24 3.37 -3.84
C PHE A 110 1.92 3.99 -2.48
N CYS A 111 2.39 5.22 -2.25
CA CYS A 111 2.14 5.94 -1.00
C CYS A 111 0.73 6.53 -0.98
N ILE A 112 -0.15 6.00 -0.12
CA ILE A 112 -1.56 6.40 -0.01
C ILE A 112 -1.84 7.34 1.17
N SER A 113 -2.92 8.11 1.04
CA SER A 113 -3.44 9.03 2.07
C SER A 113 -2.45 10.12 2.51
N ALA A 114 -1.69 10.69 1.56
CA ALA A 114 -0.70 11.73 1.84
C ALA A 114 -1.29 12.93 2.61
N ALA A 115 -2.52 13.34 2.30
CA ALA A 115 -3.18 14.45 2.97
C ALA A 115 -3.43 14.19 4.47
N ASP A 116 -3.86 12.97 4.83
CA ASP A 116 -4.26 12.62 6.19
C ASP A 116 -3.14 11.93 6.98
N LYS A 117 -2.67 10.79 6.48
CA LYS A 117 -1.62 9.99 7.11
C LYS A 117 -0.22 10.54 6.89
N GLY A 118 -0.06 11.54 6.01
CA GLY A 118 1.17 12.31 5.84
C GLY A 118 1.27 13.53 6.76
N GLY A 119 0.63 13.49 7.93
CA GLY A 119 0.71 14.56 8.93
C GLY A 119 -0.41 15.60 8.84
N MET A 120 -1.60 15.20 8.39
CA MET A 120 -2.80 16.05 8.29
C MET A 120 -2.52 17.38 7.58
N VAL A 121 -1.84 17.35 6.43
CA VAL A 121 -1.40 18.56 5.71
C VAL A 121 -2.56 19.41 5.17
N TYR A 122 -3.79 18.88 5.15
CA TYR A 122 -5.00 19.66 4.93
C TYR A 122 -5.34 20.63 6.08
N ASN A 123 -4.75 20.43 7.26
CA ASN A 123 -4.83 21.31 8.42
C ASN A 123 -3.40 21.71 8.85
N PRO A 124 -2.70 22.49 8.01
CA PRO A 124 -1.27 22.69 8.15
C PRO A 124 -0.93 23.54 9.39
N SER A 125 0.19 23.20 10.03
CA SER A 125 0.77 24.06 11.06
C SER A 125 1.29 25.37 10.46
N MET A 126 1.33 26.46 11.25
CA MET A 126 1.91 27.74 10.80
C MET A 126 3.35 27.61 10.29
N PRO A 127 4.24 26.79 10.89
CA PRO A 127 5.56 26.51 10.32
C PRO A 127 5.52 25.88 8.92
N LEU A 128 4.63 24.91 8.69
CA LEU A 128 4.48 24.27 7.37
C LEU A 128 4.00 25.30 6.34
N LEU A 129 2.96 26.07 6.67
CA LEU A 129 2.42 27.11 5.79
C LEU A 129 3.48 28.16 5.41
N LYS A 130 4.27 28.64 6.39
CA LYS A 130 5.38 29.58 6.13
C LYS A 130 6.44 29.00 5.21
N THR A 131 6.73 27.71 5.35
CA THR A 131 7.70 27.01 4.48
C THR A 131 7.18 26.91 3.06
N CYS A 132 5.92 26.51 2.87
CA CYS A 132 5.29 26.44 1.54
C CYS A 132 5.26 27.81 0.84
N LEU A 133 4.87 28.87 1.57
CA LEU A 133 4.85 30.25 1.03
C LEU A 133 6.25 30.72 0.58
N ARG A 134 7.30 30.41 1.34
CA ARG A 134 8.68 30.74 0.96
C ARG A 134 9.16 29.95 -0.25
N GLY A 135 8.72 28.71 -0.37
CA GLY A 135 9.03 27.82 -1.49
C GLY A 135 8.18 28.05 -2.75
N ASN A 136 7.19 28.95 -2.69
CA ASN A 136 6.20 29.16 -3.75
C ASN A 136 5.49 27.84 -4.18
N VAL A 137 5.16 27.00 -3.19
CA VAL A 137 4.43 25.75 -3.38
C VAL A 137 3.11 25.80 -2.61
N THR A 138 2.07 25.14 -3.14
CA THR A 138 0.74 25.02 -2.54
C THR A 138 0.70 23.96 -1.45
#